data_AF-A0AAW0AS60-F1
#
_entry.id   AF-A0AAW0AS60-F1
#
_cell.length_a   1.000
_cell.length_b   1.000
_cell.length_c   1.000
_cell.angle_alpha   90.00
_cell.angle_beta   90.00
_cell.angle_gamma   90.00
#
_symmetry.space_group_name_H-M   'P 1'
#
loop_
_entity.id
_entity.type
_entity.pdbx_description
1 polymer ?
#
loop_
_entity_poly.entity_id
_entity_poly.type
_entity_poly.pdbx_seq_one_letter_code
_entity_poly.pdbx_strand_id
1 'polypeptide(L)'
;MSSSQSLANYDILFFDVYATLVNWEAGIYDALKPLPARYSVSSEWTLQRAIEEFMAIEVPLVQKHPHLLYRELLAKTHELLEQKLRQVSGQGPNNDDLDANRHITFGQSIQK
;
A
#
# COMPACT_ATOMS: atom_id res chain seq x y z
N MET A 1 43.73 -11.66 -13.23
CA MET A 1 42.61 -12.61 -13.04
C MET A 1 41.78 -12.05 -11.89
N SER A 2 40.54 -11.65 -12.16
CA SER A 2 39.69 -11.04 -11.13
C SER A 2 39.19 -12.17 -10.22
N SER A 3 39.67 -12.19 -8.97
CA SER A 3 39.23 -13.14 -7.96
C SER A 3 37.74 -12.87 -7.69
N SER A 4 36.87 -13.77 -8.14
CA SER A 4 35.45 -13.71 -7.78
C SER A 4 35.34 -13.78 -6.26
N GLN A 5 35.02 -12.65 -5.62
CA GLN A 5 34.87 -12.62 -4.17
C GLN A 5 33.66 -13.47 -3.79
N SER A 6 33.91 -14.54 -3.04
CA SER A 6 32.88 -15.44 -2.53
C SER A 6 32.14 -14.76 -1.37
N LEU A 7 30.81 -14.93 -1.32
CA LEU A 7 30.01 -14.51 -0.16
C LEU A 7 30.42 -15.23 1.13
N ALA A 8 31.08 -16.39 1.02
CA ALA A 8 31.62 -17.14 2.15
C ALA A 8 32.84 -16.49 2.82
N ASN A 9 33.38 -15.41 2.24
CA ASN A 9 34.50 -14.67 2.83
C ASN A 9 34.04 -13.61 3.85
N TYR A 10 32.73 -13.50 4.11
CA TYR A 10 32.16 -12.54 5.03
C TYR A 10 31.54 -13.26 6.22
N ASP A 11 31.85 -12.80 7.43
CA ASP A 11 31.35 -13.41 8.67
C ASP A 11 29.87 -13.09 8.93
N ILE A 12 29.38 -11.94 8.45
CA ILE A 12 27.99 -11.48 8.66
C ILE A 12 27.49 -10.76 7.41
N LEU A 13 26.24 -11.05 7.03
CA LEU A 13 25.51 -10.36 5.97
C LEU A 13 24.22 -9.77 6.56
N PHE A 14 24.01 -8.48 6.38
CA PHE A 14 22.76 -7.79 6.71
C PHE A 14 22.03 -7.46 5.41
N PHE A 15 20.77 -7.86 5.33
CA PHE A 15 19.88 -7.51 4.22
C PHE A 15 18.78 -6.62 4.76
N ASP A 16 18.45 -5.59 3.98
CA ASP A 16 17.17 -4.92 4.15
C ASP A 16 16.04 -5.91 3.82
N VAL A 17 14.84 -5.65 4.34
CA VAL A 17 13.69 -6.54 4.13
C VAL A 17 12.87 -6.06 2.92
N TYR A 18 12.47 -4.80 2.92
CA TYR A 18 11.55 -4.27 1.90
C TYR A 18 12.30 -3.99 0.60
N ALA A 19 11.75 -4.47 -0.53
CA ALA A 19 12.37 -4.35 -1.86
C ALA A 19 13.73 -5.07 -2.01
N THR A 20 14.19 -5.80 -0.98
CA THR A 20 15.40 -6.64 -1.02
C THR A 20 15.05 -8.11 -0.85
N LEU A 21 14.30 -8.46 0.20
CA LEU A 21 13.86 -9.84 0.46
C LEU A 21 12.39 -10.06 0.08
N VAL A 22 11.56 -9.02 0.17
CA VAL A 22 10.11 -9.11 -0.08
C VAL A 22 9.64 -8.04 -1.06
N ASN A 23 8.86 -8.47 -2.05
CA ASN A 23 8.10 -7.58 -2.93
C ASN A 23 6.79 -7.15 -2.23
N TRP A 24 6.90 -6.11 -1.41
CA TRP A 24 5.75 -5.55 -0.68
C TRP A 24 4.78 -4.79 -1.60
N GLU A 25 5.26 -4.22 -2.71
CA GLU A 25 4.44 -3.47 -3.67
C GLU A 25 3.35 -4.36 -4.27
N ALA A 26 3.70 -5.59 -4.68
CA ALA A 26 2.74 -6.55 -5.19
C ALA A 26 1.68 -6.92 -4.13
N GLY A 27 2.09 -7.09 -2.86
CA GLY A 27 1.17 -7.42 -1.77
C GLY A 27 0.15 -6.31 -1.49
N ILE A 28 0.60 -5.05 -1.43
CA ILE A 28 -0.31 -3.91 -1.27
C ILE A 28 -1.21 -3.77 -2.49
N TYR A 29 -0.66 -3.89 -3.70
CA TYR A 29 -1.45 -3.80 -4.93
C TYR A 29 -2.55 -4.86 -5.00
N ASP A 30 -2.24 -6.11 -4.67
CA ASP A 30 -3.21 -7.20 -4.67
C ASP A 30 -4.33 -6.98 -3.65
N ALA A 31 -4.00 -6.49 -2.46
CA ALA A 31 -4.98 -6.13 -1.44
C ALA A 31 -5.81 -4.90 -1.83
N LEU A 32 -5.25 -3.97 -2.61
CA LEU A 32 -5.94 -2.77 -3.07
C LEU A 32 -6.97 -3.05 -4.16
N LYS A 33 -6.78 -4.06 -5.02
CA LYS A 33 -7.64 -4.39 -6.19
C LYS A 33 -9.16 -4.21 -6.00
N PRO A 34 -9.77 -4.59 -4.85
CA PRO A 34 -11.21 -4.39 -4.65
C PRO A 34 -11.66 -2.93 -4.70
N LEU A 35 -10.79 -1.98 -4.35
CA LEU A 35 -11.13 -0.55 -4.31
C LEU A 35 -11.10 0.10 -5.71
N PRO A 36 -10.01 -0.01 -6.51
CA PRO A 36 -9.97 0.57 -7.85
C PRO A 36 -11.03 0.03 -8.80
N ALA A 37 -11.46 -1.22 -8.64
CA ALA A 37 -12.53 -1.83 -9.44
C ALA A 37 -13.90 -1.13 -9.28
N ARG A 38 -14.09 -0.34 -8.21
CA ARG A 38 -15.34 0.38 -7.93
C ARG A 38 -15.45 1.72 -8.64
N TYR A 39 -14.33 2.29 -9.09
CA TYR A 39 -14.30 3.59 -9.74
C TYR A 39 -13.68 3.45 -11.14
N SER A 40 -14.41 3.89 -12.18
CA SER A 40 -13.95 3.81 -13.57
C SER A 40 -12.62 4.54 -13.82
N VAL A 41 -12.35 5.60 -13.06
CA VAL A 41 -11.08 6.34 -13.14
C VAL A 41 -9.86 5.54 -12.67
N SER A 42 -10.10 4.46 -11.92
CA SER A 42 -9.05 3.62 -11.34
C SER A 42 -9.07 2.17 -11.80
N SER A 43 -10.05 1.77 -12.61
CA SER A 43 -10.17 0.39 -13.10
C SER A 43 -8.98 -0.05 -13.97
N GLU A 44 -8.26 0.89 -14.57
CA GLU A 44 -7.09 0.64 -15.43
C GLU A 44 -5.75 0.99 -14.75
N TRP A 45 -5.73 1.18 -13.43
CA TRP A 45 -4.48 1.47 -12.74
C TRP A 45 -3.50 0.32 -12.85
N THR A 46 -2.28 0.64 -13.30
CA THR A 46 -1.14 -0.27 -13.21
C THR A 46 -0.66 -0.39 -11.76
N LEU A 47 0.12 -1.43 -11.45
CA LEU A 47 0.75 -1.60 -10.14
C LEU A 47 1.49 -0.32 -9.72
N GLN A 48 2.34 0.20 -10.61
CA GLN A 48 3.09 1.43 -10.35
C GLN A 48 2.17 2.59 -10.00
N ARG A 49 1.11 2.81 -10.79
CA ARG A 49 0.18 3.92 -10.55
C ARG A 49 -0.54 3.77 -9.21
N ALA A 50 -1.01 2.57 -8.89
CA ALA A 50 -1.71 2.31 -7.64
C ALA A 50 -0.79 2.54 -6.41
N ILE A 51 0.47 2.11 -6.48
CA ILE A 51 1.44 2.31 -5.40
C ILE A 51 1.85 3.78 -5.27
N GLU A 52 2.05 4.50 -6.37
CA GLU A 52 2.31 5.94 -6.34
C GLU A 52 1.18 6.72 -5.64
N GLU A 53 -0.07 6.43 -6.01
CA GLU A 53 -1.25 7.06 -5.42
C GLU A 53 -1.42 6.71 -3.93
N PHE A 54 -1.11 5.48 -3.56
CA PHE A 54 -1.11 5.02 -2.17
C PHE A 54 -0.04 5.72 -1.34
N MET A 55 1.21 5.72 -1.80
CA MET A 55 2.35 6.34 -1.08
C MET A 55 2.19 7.86 -0.96
N ALA A 56 1.58 8.52 -1.95
CA ALA A 56 1.29 9.96 -1.89
C ALA A 56 0.41 10.34 -0.68
N ILE A 57 -0.35 9.38 -0.15
CA ILE A 57 -1.20 9.54 1.04
C ILE A 57 -0.50 8.99 2.29
N GLU A 58 0.11 7.80 2.20
CA GLU A 58 0.73 7.12 3.34
C GLU A 58 1.91 7.92 3.90
N VAL A 59 2.81 8.42 3.05
CA VAL A 59 4.05 9.08 3.49
C VAL A 59 3.75 10.31 4.37
N PRO A 60 2.86 11.24 3.97
CA PRO A 60 2.46 12.34 4.86
C PRO A 60 1.78 11.88 6.15
N LEU A 61 0.98 10.80 6.10
CA LEU A 61 0.30 10.26 7.29
C LEU A 61 1.31 9.73 8.32
N VAL A 62 2.32 8.98 7.89
CA VAL A 62 3.38 8.46 8.76
C VAL A 62 4.14 9.61 9.41
N GLN A 63 4.50 10.64 8.64
CA GLN A 63 5.21 11.81 9.16
C GLN A 63 4.39 12.56 10.22
N LYS A 64 3.08 12.67 10.02
CA LYS A 64 2.17 13.35 10.94
C LYS A 64 1.84 12.51 12.17
N HIS A 65 1.82 11.18 12.03
CA HIS A 65 1.36 10.25 13.05
C HIS A 65 2.32 9.07 13.22
N PRO A 66 3.58 9.30 13.65
CA PRO A 66 4.60 8.24 13.73
C PRO A 66 4.29 7.16 14.77
N HIS A 67 3.33 7.40 15.67
CA HIS A 67 2.94 6.47 16.73
C HIS A 67 1.77 5.56 16.35
N LEU A 68 1.14 5.75 15.18
CA LEU A 68 0.04 4.90 14.76
C LEU A 68 0.52 3.48 14.49
N LEU A 69 -0.30 2.51 14.86
CA LEU A 69 -0.04 1.13 14.48
C LEU A 69 -0.12 1.01 12.96
N TYR A 70 0.78 0.25 12.36
CA TYR A 70 0.85 0.11 10.90
C TYR A 70 -0.50 -0.29 10.26
N ARG A 71 -1.24 -1.22 10.89
CA ARG A 71 -2.59 -1.60 10.44
C ARG A 71 -3.60 -0.44 10.43
N GLU A 72 -3.49 0.47 11.41
CA GLU A 72 -4.38 1.65 11.52
C GLU A 72 -3.99 2.71 10.48
N LEU A 73 -2.68 2.87 10.26
CA LEU A 73 -2.15 3.70 9.19
C LEU A 73 -2.65 3.21 7.83
N LEU A 74 -2.52 1.91 7.53
CA LEU A 74 -2.99 1.31 6.27
C LEU A 74 -4.51 1.49 6.08
N ALA A 75 -5.29 1.28 7.13
CA ALA A 75 -6.73 1.53 7.10
C ALA A 75 -7.04 2.99 6.77
N LYS A 76 -6.32 3.94 7.40
CA LYS A 76 -6.49 5.37 7.15
C LYS A 76 -6.06 5.78 5.74
N THR A 77 -4.96 5.24 5.24
CA THR A 77 -4.49 5.48 3.88
C THR A 77 -5.54 5.00 2.86
N HIS A 78 -6.09 3.81 3.06
CA HIS A 78 -7.15 3.28 2.19
C HIS A 78 -8.44 4.10 2.24
N GLU A 79 -8.83 4.61 3.41
CA GLU A 79 -9.97 5.51 3.57
C GLU A 79 -9.77 6.81 2.76
N LEU A 80 -8.61 7.44 2.90
CA LEU A 80 -8.30 8.68 2.18
C LEU A 80 -8.14 8.46 0.67
N LEU A 81 -7.59 7.31 0.25
CA LEU A 81 -7.50 6.95 -1.16
C LEU A 81 -8.90 6.81 -1.78
N GLU A 82 -9.83 6.16 -1.08
CA GLU A 82 -11.21 6.06 -1.53
C GLU A 82 -11.88 7.44 -1.62
N GLN A 83 -11.68 8.31 -0.62
CA GLN A 83 -12.20 9.68 -0.65
C GLN A 83 -11.68 10.46 -1.87
N LYS A 84 -10.39 10.32 -2.19
CA LYS A 84 -9.79 10.92 -3.39
C LYS A 84 -10.43 10.38 -4.67
N LEU A 85 -10.62 9.07 -4.78
CA LEU A 85 -11.25 8.45 -5.95
C LEU A 85 -12.69 8.93 -6.17
N ARG A 86 -13.45 9.12 -5.09
CA ARG A 86 -14.81 9.69 -5.17
C ARG A 86 -14.82 11.12 -5.70
N GLN A 87 -13.93 11.96 -5.18
CA GLN A 87 -13.82 13.34 -5.62
C GLN A 87 -13.49 13.44 -7.10
N VAL A 88 -12.58 12.59 -7.59
CA VAL A 88 -12.17 12.58 -9.00
C VAL A 88 -13.24 11.96 -9.90
N SER A 89 -13.96 10.92 -9.44
CA SER A 89 -15.01 10.25 -10.22
C SER A 89 -16.33 11.03 -10.27
N GLY A 90 -16.50 12.06 -9.44
CA GLY A 90 -17.75 12.82 -9.36
C GLY A 90 -18.93 12.00 -8.83
N GLN A 91 -18.68 10.82 -8.25
CA GLN A 91 -19.72 9.97 -7.67
C GLN A 91 -20.12 10.52 -6.29
N GLY A 92 -21.42 10.74 -6.11
CA GLY A 92 -22.01 11.00 -4.80
C GLY A 92 -21.93 9.78 -3.87
N PRO A 93 -22.30 9.91 -2.59
CA PRO A 93 -22.25 8.78 -1.66
C PRO A 93 -23.14 7.64 -2.17
N ASN A 94 -22.55 6.46 -2.40
CA ASN A 94 -23.24 5.24 -2.82
C ASN A 94 -23.71 4.45 -1.59
N ASN A 95 -24.72 3.59 -1.74
CA ASN A 95 -25.20 2.76 -0.62
C ASN A 95 -24.13 1.76 -0.09
N ASP A 96 -23.12 1.44 -0.88
CA ASP A 96 -21.96 0.63 -0.44
C ASP A 96 -21.03 1.38 0.53
N ASP A 97 -21.20 2.69 0.71
CA ASP A 97 -20.38 3.51 1.62
C ASP A 97 -20.55 3.14 3.10
N LEU A 98 -21.53 2.28 3.40
CA LEU A 98 -21.91 1.86 4.73
C LEU A 98 -21.02 0.75 5.32
N ASP A 99 -20.16 0.11 4.52
CA ASP A 99 -19.21 -0.86 5.08
C ASP A 99 -18.00 -0.15 5.70
N ALA A 100 -18.22 0.47 6.86
CA ALA A 100 -17.19 1.12 7.65
C ALA A 100 -16.02 0.19 8.01
N ASN A 101 -16.25 -1.13 7.96
CA ASN A 101 -15.24 -2.13 8.27
C ASN A 101 -14.29 -2.41 7.11
N ARG A 102 -14.59 -2.01 5.86
CA ARG A 102 -13.74 -2.31 4.69
C ARG A 102 -12.30 -1.82 4.87
N HIS A 103 -12.14 -0.61 5.42
CA HIS A 103 -10.84 0.02 5.63
C HIS A 103 -10.05 -0.69 6.74
N ILE A 104 -10.75 -1.08 7.80
CA ILE A 104 -10.16 -1.86 8.90
C ILE A 104 -9.74 -3.25 8.40
N THR A 105 -10.58 -3.90 7.60
CA THR A 105 -10.26 -5.19 6.97
C THR A 105 -9.03 -5.10 6.08
N PHE A 106 -8.91 -4.04 5.27
CA PHE A 106 -7.69 -3.80 4.47
C PHE A 106 -6.45 -3.62 5.36
N GLY A 107 -6.55 -2.82 6.42
CA GLY A 107 -5.46 -2.65 7.37
C GLY A 107 -5.04 -3.96 8.07
N GLN A 108 -5.97 -4.90 8.23
CA GLN A 108 -5.73 -6.22 8.84
C GLN A 108 -5.29 -7.29 7.84
N SER A 109 -5.56 -7.11 6.53
CA SER A 109 -5.19 -8.09 5.50
C SER A 109 -3.69 -8.09 5.21
N ILE A 110 -3.01 -6.96 5.44
CA ILE A 110 -1.56 -6.86 5.33
C ILE A 110 -0.96 -7.26 6.68
N GLN A 111 -0.76 -8.57 6.89
CA GLN A 111 -0.05 -9.08 8.07
C GLN A 111 1.47 -8.98 7.85
N LYS A 112 2.17 -8.62 8.93
CA LYS A 112 3.65 -8.66 8.99
C LYS A 112 4.16 -10.09 8.98
#